data_AF-A0A6A2EXM9-F1
#
_entry.id   AF-A0A6A2EXM9-F1
#
_cell.length_a   1.000
_cell.length_b   1.000
_cell.length_c   1.000
_cell.angle_alpha   90.00
_cell.angle_beta   90.00
_cell.angle_gamma   90.00
#
_symmetry.space_group_name_H-M   'P 1'
#
loop_
_entity.id
_entity.type
_entity.pdbx_description
1 polymer ?
#
loop_
_entity_poly.entity_id
_entity_poly.type
_entity_poly.pdbx_seq_one_letter_code
_entity_poly.pdbx_strand_id
1 'polypeptide(L)'
;MGIWAWVQPVDRIWKVVSDIEKGTLHVYNEKNELILDQKGMTKEEVSFIEDCFLQVVATNLNADKTSLPQITEVKVERPVREFNYMYS
;
A
#
# COMPACT_ATOMS: atom_id res chain seq x y z
N MET A 1 -6.24 0.65 -15.25
CA MET A 1 -6.56 -0.31 -14.18
C MET A 1 -5.31 -0.52 -13.34
N GLY A 2 -5.32 -0.06 -12.10
CA GLY A 2 -4.26 -0.28 -11.13
C GLY A 2 -4.51 -1.57 -10.35
N ILE A 3 -3.47 -2.35 -10.12
CA ILE A 3 -3.50 -3.50 -9.21
C ILE A 3 -2.48 -3.20 -8.13
N TRP A 4 -2.91 -3.24 -6.88
CA TRP A 4 -2.10 -2.82 -5.75
C TRP A 4 -2.06 -3.93 -4.69
N ALA A 5 -0.88 -4.14 -4.13
CA ALA A 5 -0.66 -4.93 -2.94
C ALA A 5 -0.65 -3.99 -1.73
N TRP A 6 -1.77 -3.95 -0.99
CA TRP A 6 -1.93 -3.12 0.19
C TRP A 6 -1.52 -3.89 1.45
N VAL A 7 -0.42 -3.47 2.07
CA VAL A 7 0.12 -4.10 3.27
C VAL A 7 -0.67 -3.64 4.50
N GLN A 8 -1.29 -4.59 5.19
CA GLN A 8 -2.01 -4.36 6.45
C GLN A 8 -1.08 -4.52 7.65
N PRO A 9 -1.37 -3.88 8.81
CA PRO A 9 -0.52 -3.94 10.01
C PRO A 9 -0.25 -5.32 10.62
N VAL A 10 -0.95 -6.39 10.20
CA VAL A 10 -0.88 -7.74 10.79
C VAL A 10 -0.28 -8.75 9.79
N ASP A 11 0.72 -8.33 9.02
CA ASP A 11 1.39 -9.13 7.97
C ASP A 11 0.45 -9.73 6.92
N ARG A 12 -0.71 -9.09 6.70
CA ARG A 12 -1.65 -9.48 5.64
C ARG A 12 -1.48 -8.55 4.45
N ILE A 13 -1.57 -9.11 3.26
CA ILE A 13 -1.54 -8.34 2.02
C ILE A 13 -2.92 -8.46 1.39
N TRP A 14 -3.57 -7.32 1.24
CA TRP A 14 -4.84 -7.21 0.54
C TRP A 14 -4.59 -6.76 -0.89
N LYS A 15 -5.42 -7.23 -1.81
CA LYS A 15 -5.36 -6.82 -3.21
C LYS A 15 -6.39 -5.72 -3.44
N VAL A 16 -5.94 -4.56 -3.93
CA VAL A 16 -6.83 -3.51 -4.39
C VAL A 16 -6.79 -3.45 -5.91
N VAL A 17 -7.94 -3.43 -6.55
CA VAL A 17 -8.09 -3.25 -8.00
C VAL A 17 -8.86 -1.96 -8.22
N SER A 18 -8.18 -0.98 -8.77
CA SER A 18 -8.74 0.33 -9.11
C SER A 18 -8.89 0.46 -10.63
N ASP A 19 -10.02 1.00 -11.07
CA ASP A 19 -10.29 1.29 -12.47
C ASP A 19 -10.82 2.72 -12.59
N ILE A 20 -9.92 3.65 -12.92
CA ILE A 20 -10.22 5.08 -13.12
C ILE A 20 -11.28 5.25 -14.21
N GLU A 21 -11.16 4.54 -15.32
CA GLU A 21 -12.07 4.70 -16.46
C GLU A 21 -13.50 4.24 -16.13
N LYS A 22 -13.63 3.22 -15.28
CA LYS A 22 -14.94 2.71 -14.85
C LYS A 22 -15.44 3.32 -13.54
N GLY A 23 -14.62 4.10 -12.83
CA GLY A 23 -15.00 4.65 -11.53
C GLY A 23 -15.19 3.58 -10.46
N THR A 24 -14.34 2.55 -10.44
CA THR A 24 -14.50 1.40 -9.52
C THR A 24 -13.26 1.12 -8.69
N LEU A 25 -13.48 0.64 -7.47
CA LEU A 25 -12.44 0.19 -6.55
C LEU A 25 -12.93 -1.08 -5.84
N HIS A 26 -12.18 -2.16 -6.01
CA HIS A 26 -12.46 -3.44 -5.39
C HIS A 26 -11.31 -3.80 -4.44
N VAL A 27 -11.64 -4.26 -3.24
CA VAL A 27 -10.66 -4.70 -2.24
C VAL A 27 -10.91 -6.16 -1.93
N TYR A 28 -9.87 -6.98 -2.05
CA TYR A 28 -9.89 -8.40 -1.77
C TYR A 28 -8.93 -8.73 -0.63
N ASN A 29 -9.33 -9.64 0.25
CA ASN A 29 -8.45 -10.15 1.29
C ASN A 29 -7.48 -11.23 0.74
N GLU A 30 -6.66 -11.78 1.63
CA GLU A 30 -5.68 -12.83 1.35
C GLU A 30 -6.28 -14.14 0.79
N LYS A 31 -7.58 -14.37 0.99
CA LYS A 31 -8.31 -15.53 0.49
C LYS A 31 -9.02 -15.25 -0.85
N ASN A 32 -8.77 -14.10 -1.47
CA ASN A 32 -9.48 -13.58 -2.63
C ASN A 32 -10.98 -13.33 -2.40
N GLU A 33 -11.41 -13.16 -1.15
CA GLU A 33 -12.78 -12.77 -0.83
C GLU A 33 -12.91 -11.25 -1.02
N LEU A 34 -13.97 -10.82 -1.69
CA LEU A 34 -14.27 -9.40 -1.91
C LEU A 34 -14.78 -8.78 -0.60
N ILE A 35 -14.04 -7.80 -0.08
CA ILE A 35 -14.34 -7.09 1.15
C ILE A 35 -15.06 -5.77 0.88
N LEU A 36 -14.66 -5.07 -0.19
CA LEU A 36 -15.24 -3.80 -0.59
C LEU A 36 -15.46 -3.79 -2.10
N ASP A 37 -16.65 -3.35 -2.50
CA ASP A 37 -17.04 -3.10 -3.89
C ASP A 37 -17.59 -1.68 -3.99
N GLN A 38 -16.74 -0.73 -4.39
CA GLN A 38 -17.12 0.66 -4.59
C GLN A 38 -17.23 0.96 -6.09
N LYS A 39 -18.39 1.49 -6.50
CA LYS A 39 -18.74 1.79 -7.89
C LYS A 39 -19.31 3.20 -8.03
N GLY A 40 -19.28 3.72 -9.25
CA GLY A 40 -19.89 5.00 -9.58
C GLY A 40 -19.10 6.23 -9.12
N MET A 41 -17.81 6.05 -8.80
CA MET A 41 -16.92 7.16 -8.49
C MET A 41 -16.55 7.91 -9.78
N THR A 42 -16.21 9.19 -9.66
CA THR A 42 -15.63 9.93 -10.79
C THR A 42 -14.20 9.49 -11.04
N LYS A 43 -13.67 9.83 -12.22
CA LYS A 43 -12.28 9.54 -12.56
C LYS A 43 -11.31 10.22 -11.58
N GLU A 44 -11.63 11.45 -11.20
CA GLU A 44 -10.84 12.28 -10.30
C GLU A 44 -10.82 11.68 -8.89
N GLU A 45 -11.94 11.14 -8.41
CA GLU A 45 -12.01 10.47 -7.10
C GLU A 45 -11.13 9.22 -7.07
N VAL A 46 -11.20 8.37 -8.11
CA VAL A 46 -10.34 7.17 -8.18
C VAL A 46 -8.87 7.54 -8.30
N SER A 47 -8.53 8.54 -9.14
CA SER A 47 -7.17 9.04 -9.26
C SER A 47 -6.65 9.59 -7.93
N PHE A 48 -7.47 10.35 -7.21
CA PHE A 48 -7.10 10.90 -5.91
C PHE A 48 -6.83 9.81 -4.88
N ILE A 49 -7.65 8.74 -4.86
CA ILE A 49 -7.42 7.58 -3.99
C ILE A 49 -6.11 6.87 -4.38
N GLU A 50 -5.85 6.67 -5.67
CA GLU A 50 -4.59 6.08 -6.13
C GLU A 50 -3.38 6.90 -5.66
N ASP A 51 -3.40 8.22 -5.89
CA ASP A 51 -2.27 9.11 -5.66
C ASP A 51 -2.04 9.43 -4.17
N CYS A 52 -3.10 9.65 -3.39
CA CYS A 52 -2.97 10.10 -2.00
C CYS A 52 -2.95 8.94 -1.00
N PHE A 53 -3.60 7.82 -1.32
CA PHE A 53 -3.70 6.69 -0.41
C PHE A 53 -2.86 5.51 -0.89
N LEU A 54 -3.17 4.95 -2.07
CA LEU A 54 -2.56 3.69 -2.51
C LEU A 54 -1.06 3.83 -2.79
N GLN A 55 -0.59 4.97 -3.30
CA GLN A 55 0.85 5.21 -3.42
C GLN A 55 1.61 5.19 -2.08
N VAL A 56 0.94 5.50 -0.96
CA VAL A 56 1.57 5.57 0.37
C VAL A 56 1.53 4.21 1.07
N VAL A 57 0.39 3.51 0.98
CA VAL A 57 0.15 2.30 1.79
C VAL A 57 0.28 1.00 1.00
N ALA A 58 0.37 1.08 -0.33
CA ALA A 58 0.35 -0.08 -1.21
C ALA A 58 1.47 -0.02 -2.27
N THR A 59 1.80 -1.19 -2.81
CA THR A 59 2.73 -1.31 -3.94
C THR A 59 1.94 -1.56 -5.21
N ASN A 60 2.13 -0.73 -6.23
CA ASN A 60 1.51 -0.94 -7.54
C ASN A 60 2.19 -2.10 -8.28
N LEU A 61 1.44 -3.17 -8.54
CA LEU A 61 1.93 -4.37 -9.23
C LEU A 61 1.95 -4.22 -10.75
N ASN A 62 1.30 -3.20 -11.30
CA ASN A 62 1.26 -2.92 -12.74
C ASN A 62 2.35 -1.92 -13.18
N ALA A 63 3.04 -1.27 -12.25
CA ALA A 63 4.06 -0.25 -12.55
C ALA A 63 5.39 -0.82 -13.07
N ASP A 64 5.61 -2.13 -12.96
CA ASP A 64 6.87 -2.76 -13.32
C ASP A 64 7.01 -3.03 -14.82
N LYS A 65 7.35 -1.96 -15.55
CA LYS A 65 8.40 -2.00 -16.58
C LYS A 65 9.33 -0.78 -16.57
N THR A 66 9.17 0.20 -15.69
CA THR A 66 10.16 1.30 -15.59
C THR A 66 10.18 1.85 -14.18
N SER A 67 11.38 1.85 -13.60
CA SER A 67 11.75 2.40 -12.29
C SER A 67 11.03 1.80 -11.08
N LEU A 68 11.61 0.70 -10.56
CA LEU A 68 11.70 0.48 -9.13
C LEU A 68 12.16 1.81 -8.48
N PRO A 69 11.40 2.45 -7.57
CA PRO A 69 12.04 3.31 -6.62
C PRO A 69 13.00 2.41 -5.85
N GLN A 70 14.29 2.70 -5.99
CA GLN A 70 15.31 2.15 -5.12
C GLN A 70 14.79 2.38 -3.70
N ILE A 71 14.43 1.30 -3.02
CA ILE A 71 14.35 1.28 -1.57
C ILE A 71 15.80 1.55 -1.18
N THR A 72 16.14 2.82 -1.01
CA THR A 72 17.35 3.22 -0.33
C THR A 72 17.28 2.51 1.00
N GLU A 73 18.23 1.61 1.24
CA GLU A 73 18.47 1.01 2.54
C GLU A 73 18.51 2.13 3.57
N VAL A 74 17.38 2.39 4.24
CA VAL A 74 17.40 3.12 5.49
C VAL A 74 18.06 2.13 6.44
N LYS A 75 19.39 2.26 6.54
CA LYS A 75 20.20 1.74 7.63
C LYS A 75 19.60 2.31 8.91
N VAL A 76 18.59 1.63 9.45
CA VAL A 76 18.09 1.87 10.80
C VAL A 76 19.21 1.41 11.72
N GLU A 77 20.17 2.30 11.98
CA GLU A 77 21.05 2.17 13.12
C GLU A 77 20.14 2.16 14.36
N ARG A 78 19.86 0.96 14.87
CA ARG A 78 19.20 0.80 16.16
C ARG A 78 20.05 1.57 17.18
N PRO A 79 19.50 2.54 17.92
CA PRO A 79 20.24 3.13 19.02
C PRO A 79 20.49 2.01 20.04
N VAL A 80 21.77 1.68 20.24
CA VAL A 80 22.21 0.82 21.32
C VAL A 80 21.73 1.46 22.62
N ARG A 81 20.78 0.82 23.31
CA ARG A 81 20.38 1.25 24.64
C ARG A 81 21.55 0.94 25.58
N GLU A 82 22.34 1.95 25.92
CA GLU A 82 23.32 1.84 26.99
C GLU A 82 22.57 1.61 28.31
N PHE A 83 22.73 0.41 28.86
CA PHE A 83 22.27 0.07 30.19
C PHE A 83 23.15 0.82 31.21
N ASN A 84 22.57 1.80 31.90
CA ASN A 84 23.29 2.62 32.87
C ASN A 84 23.20 1.95 34.26
N TYR A 85 24.31 1.41 34.75
CA TYR A 85 24.39 0.65 36.02
C TYR A 85 24.29 1.50 37.29
N MET A 86 24.08 2.82 37.18
CA MET A 86 24.04 3.74 38.32
C MET A 86 22.69 3.82 39.04
N TYR A 87 21.65 3.15 38.53
CA TYR A 87 20.31 3.11 39.14
C TYR A 87 19.83 1.69 39.43
N SER A 88 20.69 0.87 40.02
CA SER A 88 20.33 -0.43 40.63
C SER A 88 20.64 -0.43 42.10
#